data_AF-A0A1U1GJ30-F1
#
_entry.id   AF-A0A1U1GJ30-F1
#
_cell.length_a   1.000
_cell.length_b   1.000
_cell.length_c   1.000
_cell.angle_alpha   90.00
_cell.angle_beta   90.00
_cell.angle_gamma   90.00
#
_symmetry.space_group_name_H-M   'P 1'
#
loop_
_entity.id
_entity.type
_entity.pdbx_description
1 polymer ?
#
loop_
_entity_poly.entity_id
_entity_poly.type
_entity_poly.pdbx_seq_one_letter_code
_entity_poly.pdbx_strand_id
1 'polypeptide(L)' 'MSISTHPPQGDTPAGQTEWVSKAKAVAYLRNKGFEAVTFETLKGYAYKTGQLPKPKVIGKKAYWRVADLDKLVESL' A
#
# COMPACT_ATOMS: atom_id res chain seq x y z
N MET A 1 -4.37 36.45 -15.57
CA MET A 1 -3.54 35.26 -15.88
C MET A 1 -3.78 34.27 -14.76
N SER A 2 -4.52 33.21 -15.06
CA SER A 2 -5.14 32.32 -14.07
C SER A 2 -4.09 31.43 -13.40
N ILE A 3 -4.22 31.36 -12.07
CA ILE A 3 -3.56 30.44 -11.14
C ILE A 3 -3.23 29.07 -11.74
N SER A 4 -1.96 28.66 -11.65
CA SER A 4 -1.55 27.27 -11.81
C SER A 4 -2.06 26.48 -10.61
N THR A 5 -3.32 26.08 -10.67
CA THR A 5 -3.87 25.00 -9.85
C THR A 5 -3.07 23.75 -10.18
N HIS A 6 -2.17 23.37 -9.27
CA HIS A 6 -1.70 22.01 -9.17
C HIS A 6 -2.92 21.17 -8.81
N PRO A 7 -3.46 20.30 -9.68
CA PRO A 7 -4.27 19.22 -9.14
C PRO A 7 -3.32 18.37 -8.28
N PRO A 8 -3.63 18.06 -7.01
CA PRO A 8 -2.93 16.99 -6.33
C PRO A 8 -2.98 15.77 -7.26
N GLN A 9 -1.87 15.06 -7.42
CA GLN A 9 -1.86 13.76 -8.09
C GLN A 9 -2.74 12.80 -7.28
N GLY A 10 -4.05 12.91 -7.51
CA GLY A 10 -5.13 12.18 -6.87
C GLY A 10 -6.05 11.71 -7.97
N ASP A 11 -5.51 11.01 -8.96
CA ASP A 11 -6.32 10.29 -9.93
C ASP A 11 -5.69 8.92 -10.21
N THR A 12 -6.01 7.96 -9.34
CA THR A 12 -6.33 6.61 -9.83
C THR A 12 -7.52 6.08 -9.03
N PRO A 13 -8.76 6.51 -9.35
CA PRO A 13 -9.97 5.85 -8.90
C PRO A 13 -10.27 4.70 -9.87
N ALA A 14 -9.79 3.50 -9.60
CA ALA A 14 -10.35 2.29 -10.20
C ALA A 14 -9.99 1.06 -9.35
N GLY A 15 -11.01 0.45 -8.76
CA GLY A 15 -10.93 -0.80 -8.01
C GLY A 15 -10.41 -1.96 -8.84
N GLN A 16 -9.10 -2.05 -9.00
CA GLN A 16 -8.46 -3.19 -9.62
C GLN A 16 -7.79 -4.02 -8.54
N THR A 17 -8.02 -5.32 -8.63
CA THR A 17 -7.46 -6.39 -7.80
C THR A 17 -5.94 -6.51 -8.02
N GLU A 18 -5.22 -5.40 -7.93
CA GLU A 18 -3.82 -5.30 -8.24
C GLU A 18 -3.01 -5.82 -7.06
N TRP A 19 -2.36 -6.95 -7.32
CA TRP A 19 -1.37 -7.53 -6.44
C TRP A 19 -0.06 -6.79 -6.66
N VAL A 20 0.36 -6.02 -5.66
CA VAL A 20 1.62 -5.29 -5.67
C VAL A 20 2.69 -6.07 -4.94
N SER A 21 3.90 -6.08 -5.49
CA SER A 21 5.05 -6.70 -4.86
C SER A 21 5.46 -5.92 -3.60
N LYS A 22 6.25 -6.55 -2.73
CA LYS A 22 6.74 -5.93 -1.48
C LYS A 22 7.27 -4.49 -1.62
N ALA A 23 8.04 -4.20 -2.67
CA ALA A 23 8.65 -2.89 -2.86
C ALA A 23 7.59 -1.83 -3.21
N LYS A 24 6.65 -2.19 -4.09
CA LYS A 24 5.56 -1.30 -4.50
C LYS A 24 4.55 -1.10 -3.35
N ALA A 25 4.31 -2.11 -2.52
CA ALA A 25 3.52 -2.00 -1.30
C ALA A 25 4.12 -1.00 -0.29
N VAL A 26 5.43 -1.09 -0.04
CA VAL A 26 6.14 -0.14 0.84
C VAL A 26 6.09 1.28 0.25
N ALA A 27 6.36 1.42 -1.04
CA ALA A 27 6.31 2.73 -1.70
C ALA A 27 4.90 3.36 -1.63
N TYR A 28 3.85 2.55 -1.78
CA TYR A 28 2.46 3.00 -1.67
C TYR A 28 2.15 3.54 -0.27
N LEU A 29 2.51 2.78 0.78
CA LEU A 29 2.30 3.20 2.17
C LEU A 29 3.12 4.45 2.52
N ARG A 30 4.36 4.54 2.03
CA ARG A 30 5.19 5.75 2.19
C ARG A 30 4.55 6.98 1.54
N ASN A 31 4.00 6.82 0.34
CA ASN A 31 3.31 7.91 -0.36
C ASN A 31 2.04 8.37 0.39
N LYS A 32 1.38 7.47 1.13
CA LYS A 32 0.25 7.77 2.02
C LYS A 32 0.65 8.41 3.36
N GLY A 33 1.95 8.61 3.62
CA GLY A 33 2.46 9.25 4.85
C GLY A 33 3.14 8.30 5.84
N PHE A 34 3.19 7.00 5.56
CA PHE A 34 3.85 6.02 6.43
C PHE A 34 5.32 5.85 6.05
N GLU A 35 6.14 6.88 6.27
CA GLU A 35 7.56 6.91 5.85
C GLU A 35 8.41 5.81 6.51
N ALA A 36 8.08 5.45 7.75
CA ALA A 36 8.74 4.41 8.54
C ALA A 36 8.28 2.98 8.20
N VAL A 37 7.30 2.80 7.31
CA VAL A 37 6.89 1.46 6.88
C VAL A 37 8.01 0.81 6.08
N THR A 38 8.33 -0.42 6.48
CA THR A 38 9.24 -1.31 5.74
C THR A 38 8.55 -2.64 5.46
N PHE A 39 9.21 -3.49 4.67
CA PHE A 39 8.75 -4.86 4.45
C PHE A 39 8.59 -5.64 5.76
N GLU A 40 9.45 -5.39 6.73
CA GLU A 40 9.38 -6.06 8.03
C GLU A 40 8.16 -5.59 8.83
N THR A 41 7.83 -4.30 8.75
CA THR A 41 6.59 -3.74 9.30
C THR A 41 5.36 -4.37 8.65
N LEU A 42 5.32 -4.47 7.30
CA LEU A 42 4.24 -5.16 6.57
C LEU A 42 4.08 -6.62 7.01
N LYS A 43 5.20 -7.33 7.21
CA LYS A 43 5.20 -8.70 7.72
C LYS A 43 4.71 -8.73 9.17
N GLY A 44 5.07 -7.74 9.99
CA GLY A 44 4.50 -7.51 11.31
C GLY A 44 2.98 -7.38 11.27
N TYR A 45 2.44 -6.49 10.42
CA TYR A 45 1.00 -6.32 10.25
C TYR A 45 0.29 -7.59 9.78
N ALA A 46 0.94 -8.38 8.91
CA ALA A 46 0.35 -9.59 8.38
C ALA A 46 0.38 -10.80 9.33
N TYR A 47 1.43 -10.94 10.14
CA TYR A 47 1.64 -12.14 10.97
C TYR A 47 1.50 -11.88 12.47
N LYS A 48 1.80 -10.68 12.97
CA LYS A 48 1.72 -10.32 14.39
C LYS A 48 0.41 -9.61 14.73
N THR A 49 0.09 -8.55 14.01
CA THR A 49 -1.04 -7.68 14.35
C THR A 49 -2.35 -8.13 13.71
N GLY A 50 -2.29 -8.90 12.60
CA GLY A 50 -3.47 -9.36 11.87
C GLY A 50 -4.26 -8.25 11.16
N GLN A 51 -3.74 -7.01 11.17
CA GLN A 51 -4.35 -5.86 10.51
C GLN A 51 -4.21 -5.92 8.98
N LEU A 52 -3.26 -6.69 8.48
CA LEU A 52 -3.08 -6.93 7.06
C LEU A 52 -3.29 -8.42 6.77
N PRO A 53 -3.99 -8.80 5.70
CA PRO A 53 -4.03 -10.19 5.29
C PRO A 53 -2.65 -10.68 4.86
N LYS A 54 -2.48 -12.00 4.98
CA LYS A 54 -1.23 -12.66 4.60
C LYS A 54 -0.91 -12.38 3.13
N PRO A 55 0.36 -12.07 2.79
CA PRO A 55 0.74 -11.88 1.41
C PRO A 55 0.47 -13.14 0.60
N LYS A 56 0.04 -12.96 -0.65
CA LYS A 56 0.07 -14.04 -1.62
C LYS A 56 1.50 -14.24 -2.07
N VAL A 57 2.04 -15.42 -1.79
CA VAL A 57 3.39 -15.79 -2.20
C VAL A 57 3.31 -16.55 -3.52
N ILE A 58 3.94 -16.00 -4.56
CA ILE A 58 4.09 -16.65 -5.86
C ILE A 58 5.58 -16.85 -6.11
N GLY A 59 6.02 -18.11 -6.05
CA GLY A 59 7.44 -18.47 -6.06
C GLY A 59 8.17 -17.90 -4.84
N LYS A 60 9.17 -17.03 -5.06
CA LYS A 60 9.95 -16.36 -4.00
C LYS A 60 9.50 -14.92 -3.72
N LYS A 61 8.40 -14.46 -4.35
CA LYS A 61 7.92 -13.08 -4.25
C LYS A 61 6.61 -13.03 -3.48
N ALA A 62 6.54 -12.10 -2.52
CA ALA A 62 5.34 -11.80 -1.76
C ALA A 62 4.60 -10.62 -2.39
N TYR A 63 3.30 -10.78 -2.55
CA TYR A 63 2.39 -9.80 -3.12
C TYR A 63 1.25 -9.49 -2.14
N TRP A 64 0.86 -8.22 -2.07
CA TRP A 64 -0.28 -7.74 -1.30
C TRP A 64 -1.29 -7.09 -2.24
N ARG A 65 -2.57 -7.13 -1.90
CA ARG A 65 -3.55 -6.35 -2.65
C ARG A 65 -3.47 -4.91 -2.20
N VAL A 66 -3.57 -4.00 -3.15
CA VAL A 66 -3.68 -2.56 -2.86
C VAL A 66 -4.88 -2.28 -1.96
N ALA A 67 -6.03 -2.92 -2.20
CA ALA A 67 -7.22 -2.76 -1.36
C ALA A 67 -6.98 -3.10 0.12
N ASP A 68 -6.15 -4.10 0.41
CA ASP A 68 -5.81 -4.46 1.79
C ASP A 68 -4.84 -3.46 2.41
N LEU A 69 -3.92 -2.90 1.62
CA LEU A 69 -3.03 -1.83 2.06
C LEU A 69 -3.80 -0.53 2.31
N ASP A 70 -4.81 -0.23 1.51
CA ASP A 70 -5.65 0.95 1.69
C ASP A 70 -6.48 0.82 2.98
N LYS A 71 -7.08 -0.35 3.23
CA LYS A 71 -7.74 -0.64 4.51
C LYS A 71 -6.81 -0.52 5.71
N LEU A 72 -5.55 -0.94 5.59
CA LEU A 72 -4.56 -0.77 6.64
C LEU A 72 -4.30 0.72 6.92
N VAL A 73 -4.22 1.55 5.87
CA VAL A 73 -4.07 3.00 5.99
C VAL A 73 -5.30 3.64 6.63
N GLU A 74 -6.50 3.26 6.22
CA GLU A 74 -7.75 3.76 6.81
C GLU A 74 -7.92 3.36 8.28
N SER A 75 -7.26 2.27 8.69
CA SER A 75 -7.34 1.73 10.04
C SER A 75 -6.22 2.20 10.97
N LEU A 76 -5.21 2.94 10.48
CA LEU A 76 -4.08 3.49 11.22
C LEU A 76 -4.32 4.96 11.58
#